data_AF-A0A3B8WA79-F1
#
_entry.id   AF-A0A3B8WA79-F1
#
_cell.length_a   1.000
_cell.length_b   1.000
_cell.length_c   1.000
_cell.angle_alpha   90.00
_cell.angle_beta   90.00
_cell.angle_gamma   90.00
#
_symmetry.space_group_name_H-M   'P 1'
#
loop_
_entity.id
_entity.type
_entity.pdbx_description
1 polymer ?
#
loop_
_entity_poly.entity_id
_entity_poly.type
_entity_poly.pdbx_seq_one_letter_code
_entity_poly.pdbx_strand_id
1 'polypeptide(L)' 'MARIIVVTSGKGGVGKTTTSASISTGLAKRGHKTVVIDFDVGLRNLDLIMNCERRVVYDFVNVIQGEATL' A
#
# COMPACT_ATOMS: atom_id res chain seq x y z
N MET A 1 -15.41 -12.93 4.11
CA MET A 1 -14.27 -13.37 3.28
C MET A 1 -13.61 -12.12 2.70
N ALA A 2 -12.28 -12.00 2.79
CA ALA A 2 -11.54 -10.84 2.26
C ALA A 2 -11.27 -11.00 0.75
N ARG A 3 -11.16 -9.89 0.02
CA ARG A 3 -10.74 -9.85 -1.39
C ARG A 3 -9.32 -9.32 -1.48
N ILE A 4 -8.45 -10.04 -2.18
CA ILE A 4 -7.06 -9.64 -2.43
C ILE A 4 -6.97 -9.19 -3.89
N ILE A 5 -6.54 -7.96 -4.13
CA ILE A 5 -6.46 -7.35 -5.46
C ILE A 5 -5.05 -6.82 -5.66
N VAL A 6 -4.37 -7.32 -6.70
CA VAL A 6 -3.04 -6.82 -7.10
C VAL A 6 -3.20 -5.75 -8.18
N VAL A 7 -2.50 -4.62 -8.02
CA VAL A 7 -2.40 -3.57 -9.05
C VAL A 7 -1.01 -3.68 -9.68
N THR A 8 -0.95 -4.16 -10.93
CA THR A 8 0.30 -4.46 -11.63
C THR A 8 0.33 -3.88 -13.04
N SER A 9 1.53 -3.84 -13.64
CA SER A 9 1.76 -3.37 -15.01
C SER A 9 3.16 -3.80 -15.48
N GLY A 10 3.37 -3.97 -16.79
CA GLY A 10 4.70 -4.27 -17.34
C GLY A 10 5.68 -3.10 -17.43
N LYS A 11 5.24 -1.85 -17.19
CA LYS A 11 6.07 -0.63 -17.35
C LYS A 11 6.11 0.22 -16.07
N GLY A 12 7.25 0.87 -15.81
CA GLY A 12 7.39 1.89 -14.76
C GLY A 12 6.59 3.16 -15.07
N GLY A 13 6.16 3.89 -14.05
CA GLY A 13 5.55 5.22 -14.21
C GLY A 13 4.12 5.27 -14.78
N VAL A 14 3.42 4.14 -14.95
CA VAL A 14 2.05 4.12 -15.52
C VAL A 14 0.93 4.44 -14.51
N GLY A 15 1.26 4.84 -13.28
CA GLY A 15 0.26 5.23 -12.27
C GLY A 15 -0.28 4.10 -11.39
N LYS A 16 0.46 2.99 -11.23
CA LYS A 16 0.10 1.89 -10.31
C LYS A 16 -0.19 2.38 -8.90
N THR A 17 0.75 3.10 -8.28
CA THR A 17 0.64 3.60 -6.90
C THR A 17 -0.52 4.57 -6.75
N THR A 18 -0.69 5.50 -7.70
CA THR A 18 -1.84 6.43 -7.74
C THR A 18 -3.17 5.69 -7.79
N THR A 19 -3.24 4.63 -8.59
CA THR A 19 -4.43 3.79 -8.74
C THR A 19 -4.71 3.02 -7.45
N SER A 20 -3.70 2.38 -6.85
CA SER A 20 -3.81 1.67 -5.57
C SER A 20 -4.31 2.57 -4.44
N ALA A 21 -3.72 3.76 -4.29
CA ALA A 21 -4.12 4.75 -3.28
C ALA A 21 -5.56 5.23 -3.48
N SER A 22 -5.93 5.57 -4.71
CA SER A 22 -7.26 6.11 -5.03
C SER A 22 -8.37 5.07 -4.85
N ILE A 23 -8.17 3.84 -5.35
CA ILE A 23 -9.16 2.76 -5.25
C ILE A 23 -9.33 2.33 -3.79
N SER A 24 -8.23 2.13 -3.06
CA SER A 24 -8.30 1.72 -1.65
C SER A 24 -8.99 2.77 -0.78
N THR A 25 -8.68 4.06 -1.00
CA THR A 25 -9.36 5.18 -0.33
C THR A 25 -10.86 5.20 -0.67
N GLY A 26 -11.22 4.99 -1.94
CA GLY A 26 -12.62 4.94 -2.37
C GLY A 26 -13.40 3.78 -1.73
N LEU A 27 -12.79 2.60 -1.62
CA LEU A 27 -13.37 1.45 -0.93
C LEU A 27 -13.56 1.72 0.57
N ALA A 28 -12.55 2.28 1.23
CA ALA A 28 -12.62 2.67 2.64
C ALA A 28 -13.73 3.71 2.90
N LYS A 29 -13.82 4.75 2.06
CA LYS A 29 -14.88 5.78 2.14
C LYS A 29 -16.29 5.21 1.95
N ARG A 30 -16.44 4.06 1.30
CA ARG A 30 -17.72 3.34 1.13
C ARG A 30 -18.02 2.35 2.25
N GLY A 31 -17.25 2.37 3.34
CA GLY A 31 -17.47 1.52 4.51
C GLY A 31 -16.83 0.13 4.41
N HIS A 32 -16.04 -0.15 3.37
CA HIS A 32 -15.30 -1.41 3.30
C HIS A 32 -14.00 -1.31 4.10
N LYS A 33 -13.81 -2.20 5.09
CA LYS A 33 -12.54 -2.32 5.81
C LYS A 33 -11.43 -2.70 4.81
N THR A 34 -10.56 -1.75 4.50
CA THR A 34 -9.60 -1.82 3.38
C THR A 34 -8.19 -1.55 3.88
N VAL A 35 -7.23 -2.37 3.44
CA VAL A 35 -5.80 -2.13 3.59
C VAL A 35 -5.17 -2.06 2.20
N VAL A 36 -4.21 -1.17 2.01
CA VAL A 36 -3.39 -1.07 0.80
C VAL A 36 -1.94 -1.31 1.22
N ILE A 37 -1.26 -2.20 0.50
CA ILE A 37 0.09 -2.66 0.84
C ILE A 37 1.03 -2.22 -0.29
N ASP A 38 2.14 -1.58 0.07
CA ASP A 38 3.21 -1.26 -0.86
C ASP A 38 4.12 -2.49 -1.02
N PHE A 39 4.30 -2.94 -2.26
CA PHE A 39 5.20 -4.04 -2.61
C PHE A 39 6.44 -3.53 -3.36
N ASP A 40 6.63 -2.21 -3.49
CA ASP A 40 7.83 -1.59 -4.06
C ASP A 40 8.95 -1.53 -2.99
N VAL A 41 9.65 -2.65 -2.82
CA VAL A 41 10.76 -2.80 -1.85
C VAL A 41 12.00 -2.08 -2.41
N GLY A 42 12.05 -0.75 -2.26
CA GLY A 42 13.24 0.05 -2.60
C GLY A 42 12.95 1.51 -2.91
N LEU A 43 11.76 1.81 -3.46
CA LEU A 43 11.34 3.17 -3.82
C LEU A 43 9.96 3.44 -3.22
N ARG A 44 9.90 3.51 -1.88
CA ARG A 44 8.68 3.76 -1.09
C ARG A 44 7.88 4.93 -1.66
N ASN A 45 6.75 4.64 -2.30
CA ASN A 45 5.97 5.64 -3.04
C ASN A 45 4.53 5.73 -2.52
N LEU A 46 3.99 4.65 -1.93
CA LEU A 46 2.62 4.65 -1.47
C LEU A 46 2.40 5.55 -0.26
N ASP A 47 3.32 5.52 0.69
CA ASP A 47 3.32 6.34 1.90
C ASP A 47 3.35 7.85 1.58
N LEU A 48 4.14 8.26 0.59
CA LEU A 48 4.18 9.62 0.07
C LEU A 48 2.82 10.05 -0.51
N ILE A 49 2.20 9.22 -1.36
CA ILE A 49 0.89 9.53 -1.95
C ILE A 49 -0.19 9.58 -0.87
N MET A 50 -0.09 8.74 0.16
CA MET A 50 -1.04 8.68 1.28
C MET A 50 -0.73 9.70 2.38
N ASN A 51 0.31 10.52 2.23
CA ASN A 51 0.76 11.53 3.19
C ASN A 51 0.94 10.94 4.60
N CYS A 52 1.61 9.79 4.66
CA CYS A 52 1.92 9.07 5.90
C CYS A 52 3.40 8.70 6.04
N GLU A 53 4.27 9.22 5.19
CA GLU A 53 5.71 8.95 5.14
C GLU A 53 6.41 9.26 6.48
N ARG A 54 6.00 10.33 7.17
CA ARG A 54 6.55 10.69 8.49
C ARG A 54 6.00 9.85 9.65
N ARG A 55 5.05 8.95 9.37
CA ARG A 55 4.44 8.03 10.34
C ARG A 55 4.91 6.60 10.15
N VAL A 56 5.80 6.33 9.19
CA VAL A 56 6.35 5.00 8.94
C VAL A 56 7.45 4.71 9.97
N VAL A 57 7.19 3.76 10.89
CA VAL A 57 8.16 3.29 11.89
C VAL A 57 8.72 1.92 11.51
N TYR A 58 7.85 1.03 11.04
CA TYR A 58 8.17 -0.30 10.54
C TYR A 58 7.56 -0.48 9.15
N ASP A 59 8.19 -1.29 8.31
CA ASP A 59 7.68 -1.65 7.00
C ASP A 59 7.28 -3.13 6.91
N PHE A 60 6.83 -3.53 5.72
CA PHE A 60 6.35 -4.88 5.47
C PHE A 60 7.44 -5.95 5.66
N VAL A 61 8.71 -5.61 5.40
CA VAL A 61 9.84 -6.53 5.58
C VAL A 61 10.08 -6.78 7.07
N ASN A 62 10.01 -5.75 7.92
CA ASN A 62 10.15 -5.92 9.37
C ASN A 62 9.13 -6.92 9.93
N VAL A 63 7.88 -6.87 9.45
CA VAL A 63 6.82 -7.81 9.88
C VAL A 63 7.12 -9.24 9.40
N ILE A 64 7.58 -9.41 8.16
CA ILE A 64 7.96 -10.73 7.62
C ILE A 64 9.14 -11.34 8.42
N GLN A 65 10.08 -10.50 8.86
CA GLN A 65 11.25 -10.93 9.62
C GLN A 65 10.96 -11.15 11.12
N GLY A 66 9.75 -10.82 11.59
CA GLY A 66 9.38 -10.94 13.01
C GLY A 66 9.94 -9.83 13.90
N GLU A 67 10.43 -8.73 13.32
CA GLU A 67 10.93 -7.55 14.04
C GLU A 67 9.79 -6.62 14.50
N ALA A 68 8.60 -6.77 13.92
CA ALA A 68 7.37 -6.04 14.27
C ALA A 68 6.11 -6.92 14.12
N THR A 69 5.04 -6.59 14.84
CA THR A 69 3.72 -7.27 14.76
C THR A 69 2.64 -6.34 14.22
N LEU A 70 1.64 -6.91 13.53
CA LEU A 70 0.46 -6.22 12.98
C LEU A 70 -0.63 -5.94 14.04
#